data_AF-A0A810NSE7-F1
#
_entry.id   AF-A0A810NSE7-F1
#
_cell.length_a   1.000
_cell.length_b   1.000
_cell.length_c   1.000
_cell.angle_alpha   90.00
_cell.angle_beta   90.00
_cell.angle_gamma   90.00
#
_symmetry.space_group_name_H-M   'P 1'
#
loop_
_entity.id
_entity.type
_entity.pdbx_description
1 polymer ?
#
loop_
_entity_poly.entity_id
_entity_poly.type
_entity_poly.pdbx_seq_one_letter_code
_entity_poly.pdbx_strand_id
1 'polypeptide(L)'
;MNVQELRGRLPLRFERRFRVWSYTVSQRHLVLRSDRNSDHDDTLDVAFMDVAGMKLRHSYDRLSISESVDFESLNSFVGIPQRLVGTYAALDVGDDVHQGFVICRVLEIRVDRQVP
;
A
#
# COMPACT_ATOMS: atom_id res chain seq x y z
N MET A 1 -7.54 4.53 7.44
CA MET A 1 -6.71 5.55 8.12
C MET A 1 -6.40 6.67 7.14
N ASN A 2 -6.58 7.94 7.54
CA ASN A 2 -6.34 9.08 6.65
C ASN A 2 -4.83 9.41 6.54
N VAL A 3 -4.45 10.35 5.67
CA VAL A 3 -3.05 10.71 5.39
C VAL A 3 -2.27 11.15 6.66
N GLN A 4 -2.89 11.90 7.57
CA GLN A 4 -2.20 12.38 8.77
C GLN A 4 -1.92 11.26 9.77
N GLU A 5 -2.92 10.43 10.03
CA GLU A 5 -2.77 9.26 10.91
C GLU A 5 -1.79 8.24 10.33
N LEU A 6 -1.81 8.08 8.99
CA LEU A 6 -0.89 7.20 8.27
C LEU A 6 0.56 7.60 8.51
N ARG A 7 0.89 8.88 8.33
CA ARG A 7 2.24 9.42 8.57
C ARG A 7 2.75 9.10 9.97
N GLY A 8 1.90 9.17 10.99
CA GLY A 8 2.26 8.86 12.37
C GLY A 8 2.57 7.38 12.65
N ARG A 9 2.24 6.47 11.72
CA ARG A 9 2.45 5.02 11.86
C ARG A 9 3.49 4.44 10.92
N LEU A 10 4.00 5.24 9.99
CA LEU A 10 5.06 4.83 9.09
C LEU A 10 6.43 4.91 9.81
N PRO A 11 7.39 4.05 9.46
CA PRO A 11 7.28 2.97 8.47
C PRO A 11 6.55 1.74 9.03
N LEU A 12 5.81 1.05 8.16
CA LEU A 12 5.19 -0.23 8.46
C LEU A 12 6.04 -1.36 7.88
N ARG A 13 6.21 -2.45 8.63
CA ARG A 13 6.93 -3.64 8.19
C ARG A 13 6.20 -4.91 8.58
N PHE A 14 6.13 -5.85 7.65
CA PHE A 14 5.49 -7.14 7.82
C PHE A 14 6.41 -8.26 7.30
N GLU A 15 6.83 -9.16 8.19
CA GLU A 15 7.66 -10.32 7.87
C GLU A 15 6.80 -11.49 7.35
N ARG A 16 5.97 -11.22 6.34
CA ARG A 16 5.13 -12.20 5.65
C ARG A 16 5.16 -11.91 4.16
N ARG A 17 5.03 -12.94 3.32
CA ARG A 17 4.91 -12.76 1.87
C ARG A 17 3.59 -12.08 1.51
N PHE A 18 3.65 -11.04 0.69
CA PHE A 18 2.49 -10.34 0.12
C PHE A 18 2.43 -10.48 -1.39
N ARG A 19 1.22 -10.50 -1.94
CA ARG A 19 0.96 -10.42 -3.37
C ARG A 19 -0.15 -9.44 -3.68
N VAL A 20 -0.11 -8.87 -4.89
CA VAL A 20 -1.25 -8.12 -5.41
C VAL A 20 -2.43 -9.08 -5.52
N TRP A 21 -3.44 -8.85 -4.70
CA TRP A 21 -4.61 -9.71 -4.63
C TRP A 21 -5.71 -9.25 -5.58
N SER A 22 -6.00 -7.95 -5.56
CA SER A 22 -7.01 -7.36 -6.41
C SER A 22 -6.69 -5.90 -6.69
N TYR A 23 -7.00 -5.45 -7.91
CA TYR A 23 -7.05 -4.04 -8.26
C TYR A 23 -8.34 -3.74 -9.01
N THR A 24 -9.19 -2.90 -8.44
CA THR A 24 -10.47 -2.49 -9.04
C THR A 24 -10.34 -1.06 -9.53
N VAL A 25 -10.20 -0.88 -10.85
CA VAL A 25 -9.98 0.43 -11.49
C VAL A 25 -11.11 1.42 -11.17
N SER A 26 -12.37 0.99 -11.28
CA SER A 26 -13.54 1.86 -11.03
C SER A 26 -13.61 2.41 -9.61
N GLN A 27 -13.05 1.67 -8.64
CA GLN A 27 -13.02 2.06 -7.22
C GLN A 27 -11.65 2.56 -6.77
N ARG A 28 -10.65 2.54 -7.68
CA ARG A 28 -9.25 2.86 -7.39
C ARG A 28 -8.76 2.19 -6.10
N HIS A 29 -9.08 0.91 -5.99
CA HIS A 29 -8.86 0.12 -4.79
C HIS A 29 -7.85 -0.98 -5.11
N LEU A 30 -6.72 -0.95 -4.42
CA LEU A 30 -5.66 -1.94 -4.49
C LEU A 30 -5.59 -2.70 -3.17
N VAL A 31 -5.50 -4.03 -3.23
CA VAL A 31 -5.26 -4.87 -2.06
C VAL A 31 -3.99 -5.70 -2.27
N LEU A 32 -3.06 -5.58 -1.32
CA LEU A 32 -1.99 -6.54 -1.13
C LEU A 32 -2.41 -7.50 -0.01
N ARG A 33 -2.36 -8.80 -0.27
CA ARG A 33 -2.75 -9.83 0.69
C ARG A 33 -1.56 -10.69 1.07
N SER A 34 -1.41 -10.97 2.36
CA SER A 34 -0.45 -11.95 2.84
C SER A 34 -0.94 -13.36 2.55
N ASP A 35 -0.02 -14.27 2.27
CA ASP A 35 -0.36 -15.70 2.22
C ASP A 35 -0.63 -16.23 3.64
N ARG A 36 -1.46 -17.27 3.74
CA ARG A 36 -1.52 -18.11 4.94
C ARG A 36 -0.29 -19.01 4.94
N ASN A 37 0.37 -19.15 6.07
CA ASN A 37 1.52 -20.06 6.22
C ASN A 37 1.39 -20.83 7.54
N SER A 38 2.24 -21.85 7.75
CA SER A 38 2.31 -22.61 9.00
C SER A 38 2.41 -21.73 10.25
N ASP A 39 3.03 -20.56 10.12
CA ASP A 39 3.23 -19.63 11.23
C ASP A 39 2.02 -18.71 11.46
N HIS A 40 1.12 -18.63 10.48
CA HIS A 40 0.04 -17.65 10.40
C HIS A 40 -1.22 -18.24 9.76
N ASP A 41 -2.18 -18.59 10.61
CA ASP A 41 -3.50 -19.11 10.19
C ASP A 41 -4.45 -18.00 9.66
N ASP A 42 -4.02 -16.73 9.73
CA ASP A 42 -4.75 -15.56 9.26
C ASP A 42 -4.12 -14.92 8.02
N THR A 43 -4.95 -14.25 7.21
CA THR A 43 -4.46 -13.39 6.14
C THR A 43 -4.46 -11.94 6.59
N LEU A 44 -3.42 -11.20 6.22
CA LEU A 44 -3.35 -9.76 6.41
C LEU A 44 -3.55 -9.06 5.07
N ASP A 45 -4.53 -8.17 5.01
CA ASP A 45 -4.77 -7.30 3.86
C ASP A 45 -4.25 -5.91 4.14
N VAL A 46 -3.48 -5.38 3.20
CA VAL A 46 -3.12 -3.97 3.11
C VAL A 46 -3.86 -3.38 1.92
N ALA A 47 -4.88 -2.57 2.22
CA ALA A 47 -5.75 -1.95 1.24
C ALA A 47 -5.40 -0.47 1.06
N PHE A 48 -5.16 -0.07 -0.19
CA PHE A 48 -4.96 1.31 -0.61
C PHE A 48 -6.21 1.77 -1.36
N MET A 49 -6.85 2.84 -0.86
CA MET A 49 -8.08 3.38 -1.44
C MET A 49 -7.84 4.74 -2.09
N ASP A 50 -8.62 5.01 -3.14
CA ASP A 50 -8.44 6.17 -4.01
C ASP A 50 -6.99 6.26 -4.50
N VAL A 51 -6.52 5.18 -5.11
CA VAL A 51 -5.20 5.10 -5.74
C VAL A 51 -5.17 6.01 -6.97
N ALA A 52 -4.31 7.01 -6.96
CA ALA A 52 -4.07 7.88 -8.10
C ALA A 52 -3.06 7.27 -9.08
N GLY A 53 -2.05 6.55 -8.56
CA GLY A 53 -1.07 5.86 -9.38
C GLY A 53 -0.22 4.90 -8.57
N MET A 54 0.40 3.93 -9.24
CA MET A 54 1.23 2.92 -8.60
C MET A 54 2.25 2.33 -9.57
N LYS A 55 3.33 1.80 -9.00
CA LYS A 55 4.24 0.87 -9.67
C LYS A 55 4.63 -0.19 -8.67
N LEU A 56 4.19 -1.42 -8.87
CA LEU A 56 4.38 -2.50 -7.92
C LEU A 56 4.87 -3.77 -8.60
N ARG A 57 5.50 -4.64 -7.82
CA ARG A 57 5.68 -6.04 -8.20
C ARG A 57 4.41 -6.83 -7.91
N HIS A 58 4.28 -7.96 -8.61
CA HIS A 58 3.19 -8.89 -8.37
C HIS A 58 3.26 -9.51 -6.96
N SER A 59 4.46 -9.69 -6.41
CA SER A 59 4.67 -10.21 -5.06
C SER A 59 5.94 -9.66 -4.41
N TYR A 60 5.97 -9.73 -3.08
CA TYR A 60 7.02 -9.28 -2.18
C TYR A 60 7.19 -10.33 -1.08
N ASP A 61 8.42 -10.76 -0.79
CA ASP A 61 8.67 -11.81 0.22
C ASP A 61 8.44 -11.34 1.66
N ARG A 62 8.54 -10.02 1.85
CA ARG A 62 8.13 -9.25 3.03
C ARG A 62 7.59 -7.91 2.55
N LEU A 63 6.85 -7.19 3.39
CA LEU A 63 6.29 -5.91 2.98
C LEU A 63 6.80 -4.78 3.86
N SER A 64 7.48 -3.80 3.26
CA SER A 64 7.82 -2.52 3.85
C SER A 64 7.03 -1.40 3.18
N ILE A 65 6.49 -0.49 3.98
CA ILE A 65 5.77 0.70 3.52
C ILE A 65 6.32 1.91 4.27
N SER A 66 6.79 2.91 3.54
CA SER A 66 7.30 4.17 4.10
C SER A 66 6.74 5.36 3.33
N GLU A 67 6.81 6.55 3.92
CA GLU A 67 6.50 7.77 3.18
C GLU A 67 7.60 8.01 2.14
N SER A 68 7.18 8.31 0.91
CA SER A 68 8.11 8.60 -0.17
C SER A 68 8.69 9.99 0.00
N VAL A 69 10.02 10.11 -0.15
CA VAL A 69 10.73 11.40 -0.11
C VAL A 69 10.54 12.21 -1.40
N ASP A 70 10.07 11.58 -2.47
CA ASP A 70 10.00 12.16 -3.81
C ASP A 70 8.55 12.32 -4.29
N PHE A 71 7.70 12.89 -3.43
CA PHE A 71 6.30 13.13 -3.77
C PHE A 71 6.14 13.96 -5.05
N GLU A 72 6.97 14.99 -5.26
CA GLU A 72 6.83 15.89 -6.41
C GLU A 72 7.05 15.17 -7.74
N SER A 73 8.09 14.35 -7.86
CA SER A 73 8.35 13.59 -9.09
C SER A 73 7.26 12.54 -9.32
N LEU A 74 6.82 11.85 -8.27
CA LEU A 74 5.71 10.90 -8.36
C LEU A 74 4.39 11.57 -8.74
N ASN A 75 4.13 12.78 -8.22
CA ASN A 75 2.96 13.56 -8.59
C ASN A 75 3.03 14.02 -10.05
N SER A 76 4.20 14.44 -10.55
CA SER A 76 4.38 14.79 -11.96
C SER A 76 4.03 13.63 -12.88
N PHE A 77 4.39 12.40 -12.49
CA PHE A 77 4.04 11.17 -13.22
C PHE A 77 2.54 10.87 -13.21
N VAL A 78 1.86 11.07 -12.07
CA VAL A 78 0.44 10.70 -11.89
C VAL A 78 -0.53 11.82 -12.30
N GLY A 79 -0.09 13.07 -12.24
CA GLY A 79 -0.88 14.25 -12.61
C GLY A 79 -1.96 14.64 -11.59
N ILE A 80 -1.68 14.58 -10.28
CA ILE A 80 -2.67 14.98 -9.27
C ILE A 80 -2.84 16.52 -9.31
N PRO A 81 -4.07 17.04 -9.43
CA PRO A 81 -4.31 18.47 -9.40
C PRO A 81 -3.78 19.10 -8.11
N GLN A 82 -3.14 20.27 -8.21
CA GLN A 82 -2.50 20.96 -7.07
C GLN A 82 -3.41 21.08 -5.84
N ARG A 83 -4.71 21.38 -6.05
CA ARG A 83 -5.72 21.50 -4.98
C ARG A 83 -5.91 20.22 -4.15
N LEU A 84 -5.48 19.06 -4.66
CA LEU A 84 -5.65 17.75 -4.02
C LEU A 84 -4.33 17.19 -3.47
N VAL A 85 -3.18 17.81 -3.73
CA VAL A 85 -1.87 17.27 -3.34
C VAL A 85 -1.79 16.92 -1.85
N GLY A 86 -2.28 17.79 -0.97
CA GLY A 86 -2.28 17.54 0.49
C GLY A 86 -3.25 16.45 0.97
N THR A 87 -4.07 15.88 0.07
CA THR A 87 -5.04 14.82 0.39
C THR A 87 -4.55 13.42 0.04
N TYR A 88 -3.41 13.32 -0.65
CA TYR A 88 -2.78 12.06 -1.02
C TYR A 88 -1.46 11.88 -0.25
N ALA A 89 -1.13 10.63 0.04
CA ALA A 89 0.18 10.20 0.48
C ALA A 89 0.88 9.47 -0.68
N ALA A 90 2.14 9.78 -0.92
CA ALA A 90 3.01 8.93 -1.73
C ALA A 90 3.76 7.97 -0.80
N LEU A 91 3.64 6.68 -1.08
CA LEU A 91 4.19 5.62 -0.26
C LEU A 91 5.16 4.80 -1.10
N ASP A 92 6.37 4.60 -0.58
CA ASP A 92 7.27 3.59 -1.10
C ASP A 92 6.82 2.23 -0.58
N VAL A 93 6.76 1.23 -1.46
CA VAL A 93 6.29 -0.14 -1.16
C VAL A 93 7.31 -1.14 -1.67
N GLY A 94 7.84 -1.99 -0.79
CA GLY A 94 8.94 -2.88 -1.15
C GLY A 94 9.18 -4.08 -0.22
N ASP A 95 10.31 -4.75 -0.43
CA ASP A 95 10.79 -5.90 0.38
C ASP A 95 12.29 -5.77 0.75
N ASP A 96 12.80 -4.54 0.79
CA ASP A 96 14.21 -4.11 0.93
C ASP A 96 15.12 -4.46 -0.27
N VAL A 97 14.69 -5.32 -1.19
CA VAL A 97 15.42 -5.64 -2.44
C VAL A 97 14.76 -4.95 -3.62
N HIS A 98 13.44 -4.99 -3.66
CA HIS A 98 12.60 -4.42 -4.68
C HIS A 98 11.83 -3.24 -4.11
N GLN A 99 11.73 -2.18 -4.91
CA GLN A 99 10.98 -0.98 -4.56
C GLN A 99 9.96 -0.66 -5.64
N GLY A 100 8.84 -0.13 -5.18
CA GLY A 100 7.73 0.39 -5.94
C GLY A 100 7.08 1.54 -5.18
N PHE A 101 5.97 2.05 -5.70
CA PHE A 101 5.23 3.12 -5.04
C PHE A 101 3.72 2.95 -5.20
N VAL A 102 2.97 3.57 -4.28
CA VAL A 102 1.53 3.80 -4.37
C VAL A 102 1.23 5.22 -3.93
N ILE A 103 0.44 5.95 -4.73
CA ILE A 103 -0.14 7.23 -4.31
C ILE A 103 -1.62 7.02 -4.01
N CYS A 104 -2.02 7.19 -2.76
CA CYS A 104 -3.40 6.94 -2.31
C CYS A 104 -3.83 7.94 -1.23
N ARG A 105 -5.14 8.02 -0.97
CA ARG A 105 -5.66 8.86 0.13
C ARG A 105 -5.78 8.13 1.46
N VAL A 106 -6.03 6.83 1.40
CA VAL A 106 -6.35 6.03 2.58
C VAL A 106 -5.58 4.71 2.50
N LEU A 107 -4.95 4.36 3.63
CA LEU A 107 -4.40 3.04 3.87
C LEU A 107 -5.22 2.34 4.96
N GLU A 108 -5.55 1.07 4.75
CA GLU A 108 -6.18 0.22 5.75
C GLU A 108 -5.44 -1.09 5.87
N ILE A 109 -5.31 -1.58 7.10
CA ILE A 109 -4.76 -2.89 7.40
C ILE A 109 -5.87 -3.70 8.05
N ARG A 110 -6.20 -4.86 7.49
CA ARG A 110 -7.26 -5.73 7.96
C ARG A 110 -6.71 -7.13 8.19
N VAL A 111 -6.97 -7.69 9.35
CA VAL A 111 -6.71 -9.11 9.63
C VAL A 111 -8.00 -9.86 9.31
N ASP A 112 -7.94 -10.77 8.35
CA ASP A 112 -9.05 -11.66 8.04
C ASP A 112 -8.76 -13.04 8.64
N ARG A 113 -9.49 -13.35 9.71
CA ARG A 113 -9.58 -14.70 10.29
C ARG A 113 -10.86 -15.31 9.76
N GLN A 114 -10.78 -16.05 8.66
CA GLN A 114 -11.89 -16.93 8.32
C GLN A 114 -11.89 -18.08 9.31
N VAL A 115 -12.87 -18.08 10.22
CA VAL A 115 -13.21 -19.24 11.04
C VAL A 115 -13.64 -20.36 10.08
N PRO A 116 -13.11 -21.59 10.23
CA PRO A 116 -13.47 -22.74 9.39
C PRO A 116 -14.95 -23.09 9.47
#